data_AF-A0A1A9KFE1-F1
#
_entry.id   AF-A0A1A9KFE1-F1
#
_cell.length_a   1.000
_cell.length_b   1.000
_cell.length_c   1.000
_cell.angle_alpha   90.00
_cell.angle_beta   90.00
_cell.angle_gamma   90.00
#
_symmetry.space_group_name_H-M   'P 1'
#
loop_
_entity.id
_entity.type
_entity.pdbx_description
1 polymer ?
#
loop_
_entity_poly.entity_id
_entity_poly.type
_entity_poly.pdbx_seq_one_letter_code
_entity_poly.pdbx_strand_id
1 'polypeptide(L)' 'MTLTDATIALLLAAKIHGTDKAVRATGKRCAQALPRSQRDLMFSIVNSKEPLKHIAHIAENLDLD' A
#
# COMPACT_ATOMS: atom_id res chain seq x y z
N MET A 1 -3.65 12.60 5.94
CA MET A 1 -3.76 11.16 5.62
C MET A 1 -2.96 10.40 6.66
N THR A 2 -3.54 9.34 7.21
CA THR A 2 -2.89 8.45 8.17
C THR A 2 -2.29 7.23 7.46
N LEU A 3 -1.46 6.46 8.18
CA LEU A 3 -0.96 5.18 7.66
C LEU A 3 -2.12 4.22 7.34
N THR A 4 -3.16 4.20 8.19
CA THR A 4 -4.37 3.39 7.98
C THR A 4 -5.09 3.76 6.68
N ASP A 5 -5.30 5.06 6.42
CA ASP A 5 -5.91 5.53 5.16
C ASP A 5 -5.12 5.05 3.93
N ALA A 6 -3.78 5.12 4.02
CA ALA A 6 -2.88 4.70 2.96
C ALA A 6 -2.96 3.18 2.70
N THR A 7 -2.99 2.38 3.77
CA THR A 7 -3.15 0.93 3.70
C THR A 7 -4.50 0.56 3.08
N ILE A 8 -5.60 1.19 3.51
CA ILE A 8 -6.92 0.98 2.92
C ILE A 8 -6.94 1.34 1.42
N ALA A 9 -6.33 2.47 1.04
CA ALA A 9 -6.25 2.88 -0.36
C ALA A 9 -5.49 1.85 -1.23
N LEU A 10 -4.41 1.27 -0.70
CA LEU A 10 -3.66 0.21 -1.38
C LEU A 10 -4.45 -1.09 -1.52
N LEU A 11 -5.12 -1.52 -0.45
CA LEU A 11 -5.99 -2.70 -0.46
C LEU A 11 -7.14 -2.52 -1.46
N LEU A 12 -7.74 -1.33 -1.50
CA LEU A 12 -8.79 -1.00 -2.45
C LEU A 12 -8.26 -0.99 -3.89
N ALA A 13 -7.08 -0.41 -4.14
CA ALA A 13 -6.46 -0.43 -5.45
C ALA A 13 -6.14 -1.86 -5.93
N ALA A 14 -5.67 -2.71 -5.03
CA ALA A 14 -5.47 -4.13 -5.31
C ALA A 14 -6.79 -4.83 -5.66
N LYS A 15 -7.86 -4.56 -4.91
CA LYS A 15 -9.18 -5.17 -5.12
C LYS A 15 -9.88 -4.71 -6.41
N ILE A 16 -9.81 -3.42 -6.74
CA ILE A 16 -10.48 -2.85 -7.93
C ILE A 16 -9.69 -3.14 -9.20
N HIS A 17 -8.37 -2.95 -9.17
CA HIS A 17 -7.55 -2.99 -10.39
C HIS A 17 -6.80 -4.30 -10.57
N GLY A 18 -6.47 -5.03 -9.49
CA GLY A 18 -5.80 -6.32 -9.58
C GLY A 18 -4.45 -6.30 -10.30
N THR A 19 -3.74 -5.16 -10.35
CA THR A 19 -2.44 -5.04 -11.05
C THR A 19 -1.37 -4.39 -10.18
N ASP A 20 -0.13 -4.87 -10.31
CA ASP A 20 1.04 -4.30 -9.63
C ASP A 20 1.24 -2.81 -9.97
N LYS A 21 0.94 -2.43 -11.23
CA LYS A 21 1.05 -1.04 -11.68
C LYS A 21 0.10 -0.13 -10.89
N ALA A 22 -1.14 -0.54 -10.67
CA ALA A 22 -2.11 0.23 -9.91
C ALA A 22 -1.72 0.36 -8.44
N VAL A 23 -1.23 -0.73 -7.84
CA VAL A 23 -0.73 -0.73 -6.45
C VAL A 23 0.48 0.19 -6.30
N ARG A 24 1.48 0.12 -7.19
CA ARG A 24 2.64 1.05 -7.16
C ARG A 24 2.23 2.50 -7.34
N ALA A 25 1.35 2.79 -8.30
CA ALA A 25 0.90 4.16 -8.54
C ALA A 25 0.18 4.72 -7.31
N THR A 26 -0.66 3.92 -6.67
CA THR A 26 -1.36 4.28 -5.43
C THR A 26 -0.39 4.47 -4.28
N GLY A 27 0.54 3.54 -4.06
CA GLY A 27 1.57 3.63 -3.02
C GLY A 27 2.45 4.88 -3.17
N LYS A 28 2.81 5.27 -4.39
CA LYS A 28 3.54 6.52 -4.65
C LYS A 28 2.75 7.76 -4.23
N ARG A 29 1.46 7.83 -4.58
CA ARG A 29 0.57 8.93 -4.17
C ARG A 29 0.40 8.97 -2.65
N CYS A 30 0.21 7.81 -2.04
CA CYS A 30 0.10 7.69 -0.59
C CYS A 30 1.39 8.13 0.12
N ALA A 31 2.57 7.71 -0.36
CA ALA A 31 3.85 8.15 0.19
C ALA A 31 4.00 9.68 0.16
N GLN A 32 3.55 10.34 -0.91
CA GLN A 32 3.61 11.81 -1.03
C GLN A 32 2.72 12.52 -0.01
N ALA A 33 1.55 11.94 0.32
CA ALA A 33 0.59 12.53 1.25
C ALA A 33 0.81 12.13 2.73
N LEU A 34 1.76 11.22 3.04
CA LEU A 34 2.16 10.87 4.40
C LEU A 34 3.30 11.76 4.93
N PRO A 35 3.37 11.98 6.27
CA PRO A 35 4.57 12.49 6.94
C PRO A 35 5.77 11.59 6.64
N ARG A 36 6.98 12.17 6.56
CA ARG A 36 8.19 11.43 6.17
C ARG A 36 8.44 10.18 7.01
N SER A 37 8.16 10.25 8.31
CA SER A 37 8.32 9.14 9.27
C SER A 37 7.40 7.94 9.03
N GLN A 38 6.35 8.08 8.20
CA GLN A 38 5.36 7.02 7.94
C GLN A 38 5.45 6.48 6.51
N ARG A 39 6.44 6.90 5.71
CA ARG A 39 6.52 6.54 4.28
C ARG A 39 7.15 5.16 4.03
N ASP A 40 7.80 4.58 5.03
CA ASP A 40 8.60 3.36 4.86
C ASP A 40 7.79 2.18 4.33
N LEU A 41 6.57 1.97 4.87
CA LEU A 41 5.65 0.95 4.38
C LEU A 41 5.26 1.18 2.91
N MET A 42 5.01 2.43 2.53
CA MET A 42 4.63 2.73 1.14
C MET A 42 5.80 2.44 0.19
N PHE A 43 7.02 2.80 0.58
CA PHE A 43 8.20 2.52 -0.23
C PHE A 43 8.55 1.04 -0.28
N SER A 44 8.34 0.26 0.78
CA SER A 44 8.55 -1.19 0.74
C SER A 44 7.63 -1.87 -0.29
N ILE A 45 6.38 -1.42 -0.40
CA ILE A 45 5.42 -1.91 -1.39
C ILE A 45 5.78 -1.42 -2.80
N VAL A 46 6.07 -0.12 -2.94
CA VAL A 46 6.40 0.50 -4.23
C VAL A 46 7.68 -0.08 -4.83
N ASN A 47 8.65 -0.47 -4.02
CA ASN A 47 9.94 -1.01 -4.45
C ASN A 47 9.95 -2.55 -4.55
N SER A 48 8.92 -3.24 -4.05
CA SER A 48 8.77 -4.70 -4.18
C SER A 48 8.79 -5.13 -5.64
N LYS A 49 9.26 -6.35 -5.95
CA LYS A 49 9.10 -6.93 -7.30
C LYS A 49 7.65 -7.31 -7.57
N GLU A 50 6.91 -7.70 -6.53
CA GLU A 50 5.52 -8.17 -6.59
C GLU A 50 4.62 -7.40 -5.60
N PRO A 51 4.30 -6.11 -5.88
CA PRO A 51 3.48 -5.25 -5.02
C PRO A 51 2.13 -5.84 -4.61
N LEU A 52 1.43 -6.55 -5.51
CA LEU A 52 0.16 -7.20 -5.22
C LEU A 52 0.30 -8.30 -4.16
N LYS A 53 1.31 -9.17 -4.29
CA LYS A 53 1.57 -10.21 -3.29
C LYS A 53 1.98 -9.58 -1.96
N HIS A 54 2.76 -8.51 -2.00
CA HIS A 54 3.17 -7.81 -0.79
C HIS A 54 1.97 -7.22 -0.04
N ILE A 55 1.07 -6.51 -0.74
CA ILE A 55 -0.12 -5.95 -0.08
C ILE A 55 -1.11 -7.04 0.36
N ALA A 56 -1.21 -8.15 -0.37
CA ALA A 56 -2.01 -9.30 0.05
C ALA A 56 -1.48 -9.90 1.37
N HIS A 57 -0.16 -10.06 1.49
CA HIS A 57 0.46 -10.52 2.72
C HIS A 57 0.22 -9.54 3.90
N ILE A 58 0.27 -8.24 3.65
CA ILE A 58 -0.09 -7.23 4.67
C ILE A 58 -1.56 -7.38 5.08
N ALA A 59 -2.47 -7.65 4.13
CA ALA A 59 -3.88 -7.86 4.41
C ALA A 59 -4.13 -9.10 5.28
N GLU A 60 -3.42 -10.20 5.01
CA GLU A 60 -3.52 -11.46 5.76
C GLU A 60 -3.06 -11.33 7.22
N ASN A 61 -2.16 -10.39 7.50
CA ASN A 61 -1.59 -10.15 8.83
C ASN A 61 -2.07 -8.82 9.45
N LEU A 62 -3.16 -8.25 8.92
CA LEU A 62 -3.76 -7.07 9.51
C LEU A 62 -4.67 -7.53 10.66
N ASP A 63 -4.17 -7.51 11.88
CA ASP A 63 -5.01 -7.72 13.06
C ASP A 63 -6.01 -6.57 13.16
N LEU A 64 -7.27 -6.88 12.82
CA LEU A 64 -8.42 -6.00 12.99
C LEU A 64 -8.95 -6.20 14.41
N ASP A 65 -8.19 -5.71 15.40
CA ASP A 65 -8.67 -5.59 16.79
C ASP A 65 -9.57 -4.34 16.96
#